data_AF-A0A384HS63-F1
#
_entry.id   AF-A0A384HS63-F1
#
_cell.length_a   1.000
_cell.length_b   1.000
_cell.length_c   1.000
_cell.angle_alpha   90.00
_cell.angle_beta   90.00
_cell.angle_gamma   90.00
#
_symmetry.space_group_name_H-M   'P 1'
#
loop_
_entity.id
_entity.type
_entity.pdbx_description
1 polymer ?
#
loop_
_entity_poly.entity_id
_entity_poly.type
_entity_poly.pdbx_seq_one_letter_code
_entity_poly.pdbx_strand_id
1 'polypeptide(L)'
;MLSVAKVQRRNAWRYYVRGVAFGDGRRPVGQPLKGALKKAGLPPGVWMGRGLAALGLTAGQTVTERQMELVFGQLRHPDADRIERELLDDGADPEAARLATVLGQPVEEIEGRKATPLFALDYTFRAQASLIVLWALGDDHTRRIIERAHERAIATALRWLEDEVAETRWSSGRQRAKAPALVVAKWRHWDNRDGFPLLHDHCLVLNRAQRPDGSWYALDTVRLYQHVVAAGTLYTLTMTTEVCEELGLATVPREVTPGLRPVMEVAGVDQELIDWSSTRREQMAPVLERLTDEYVQEHKRLPGERGRHGLGWWAAQDTRRAKKTPKPLEQLRAWWRTSAILRFGKDMVDGLLERCRAAGKAIRARVGPVVDTALAAVDVAAIVFTVRNSFARRHVLAEARRHLLETLRGRAFTRGLDDYIADAALSRHSRQLTVPQKGRRAPAPDQLTYTADFAWPHRWWIAGTGGKPPRESSRYERARVASLALQNAIRDARILASVRDEAPAATASDAARDEDHNHDQAAPHAVDHPDRDAVLTPAQQAAAVHAHQQAAMPEEYLEGRTTDPATWLHTPKNLARLAAFTQAAEARARIVADGPQPQQPAKDADDPARQQQHHTAQPEQGRGAGRDR
;
A
#
# COMPACT_ATOMS: atom_id res chain seq x y z
N MET A 1 3.17 3.02 -2.21
CA MET A 1 1.73 2.71 -2.07
C MET A 1 1.29 1.76 -3.19
N LEU A 2 0.37 0.84 -2.91
CA LEU A 2 -0.23 -0.06 -3.91
C LEU A 2 -1.76 0.04 -3.86
N SER A 3 -2.40 0.15 -5.01
CA SER A 3 -3.85 0.01 -5.17
C SER A 3 -4.18 -1.07 -6.20
N VAL A 4 -5.36 -1.71 -6.09
CA VAL A 4 -5.77 -2.76 -7.00
C VAL A 4 -7.18 -2.51 -7.56
N ALA A 5 -7.34 -2.65 -8.88
CA ALA A 5 -8.63 -2.60 -9.56
C ALA A 5 -8.92 -3.91 -10.31
N LYS A 6 -10.20 -4.29 -10.41
CA LYS A 6 -10.63 -5.43 -11.24
C LYS A 6 -10.77 -4.99 -12.69
N VAL A 7 -10.26 -5.80 -13.62
CA VAL A 7 -10.50 -5.65 -15.06
C VAL A 7 -11.59 -6.64 -15.47
N GLN A 8 -12.80 -6.14 -15.56
CA GLN A 8 -14.01 -6.91 -15.86
C GLN A 8 -14.66 -6.41 -17.15
N ARG A 9 -15.46 -7.27 -17.79
CA ARG A 9 -16.12 -7.05 -19.09
C ARG A 9 -15.17 -7.14 -20.27
N ARG A 10 -15.63 -7.81 -21.34
CA ARG A 10 -14.85 -8.13 -22.55
C ARG A 10 -14.17 -6.93 -23.20
N ASN A 11 -14.80 -5.76 -23.18
CA ASN A 11 -14.28 -4.54 -23.82
C ASN A 11 -13.34 -3.71 -22.93
N ALA A 12 -13.05 -4.11 -21.69
CA ALA A 12 -12.23 -3.30 -20.79
C ALA A 12 -10.80 -3.10 -21.29
N TRP A 13 -10.23 -4.05 -22.04
CA TRP A 13 -8.90 -3.89 -22.65
C TRP A 13 -8.82 -2.63 -23.55
N ARG A 14 -9.94 -2.24 -24.21
CA ARG A 14 -10.00 -1.03 -25.06
C ARG A 14 -9.81 0.24 -24.24
N TYR A 15 -10.32 0.28 -23.01
CA TYR A 15 -10.09 1.40 -22.09
C TYR A 15 -8.61 1.50 -21.71
N TYR A 16 -7.97 0.36 -21.44
CA TYR A 16 -6.55 0.31 -21.10
C TYR A 16 -5.69 0.77 -22.29
N VAL A 17 -5.90 0.22 -23.48
CA VAL A 17 -5.11 0.59 -24.67
C VAL A 17 -5.33 2.05 -25.10
N ARG A 18 -6.55 2.59 -25.00
CA ARG A 18 -6.83 3.99 -25.37
C ARG A 18 -6.39 5.01 -24.31
N GLY A 19 -6.16 4.55 -23.09
CA GLY A 19 -6.05 5.39 -21.90
C GLY A 19 -4.79 5.11 -21.11
N VAL A 20 -4.85 4.06 -20.28
CA VAL A 20 -3.77 3.67 -19.38
C VAL A 20 -2.47 3.48 -20.16
N ALA A 21 -2.47 2.63 -21.19
CA ALA A 21 -1.29 2.40 -22.02
C ALA A 21 -0.73 3.67 -22.68
N PHE A 22 -1.52 4.74 -22.77
CA PHE A 22 -1.16 6.05 -23.31
C PHE A 22 -1.02 7.13 -22.22
N GLY A 23 -0.35 6.79 -21.10
CA GLY A 23 0.02 7.75 -20.05
C GLY A 23 -1.17 8.40 -19.35
N ASP A 24 -2.25 7.63 -19.16
CA ASP A 24 -3.57 8.10 -18.70
C ASP A 24 -4.19 9.24 -19.52
N GLY A 25 -3.66 9.48 -20.72
CA GLY A 25 -4.16 10.45 -21.67
C GLY A 25 -5.27 9.90 -22.57
N ARG A 26 -5.67 10.72 -23.54
CA ARG A 26 -6.58 10.30 -24.61
C ARG A 26 -5.79 10.01 -25.87
N ARG A 27 -5.64 8.72 -26.22
CA ARG A 27 -5.03 8.33 -27.50
C ARG A 27 -5.85 8.92 -28.67
N PRO A 28 -5.22 9.57 -29.66
CA PRO A 28 -5.91 10.01 -30.87
C PRO A 28 -6.60 8.85 -31.59
N VAL A 29 -7.79 9.11 -32.13
CA VAL A 29 -8.56 8.11 -32.89
C VAL A 29 -7.78 7.75 -34.17
N GLY A 30 -7.81 6.47 -34.55
CA GLY A 30 -7.18 5.97 -35.78
C GLY A 30 -5.66 5.77 -35.71
N GLN A 31 -4.97 6.15 -34.63
CA GLN A 31 -3.52 5.94 -34.50
C GLN A 31 -3.19 4.60 -33.80
N PRO A 32 -2.30 3.77 -34.40
CA PRO A 32 -1.78 2.58 -33.73
C PRO A 32 -1.05 2.93 -32.42
N LEU A 33 -1.21 2.09 -31.38
CA LEU A 33 -0.61 2.36 -30.06
C LEU A 33 0.89 2.68 -30.14
N LYS A 34 1.67 1.84 -30.85
CA LYS A 34 3.13 2.00 -30.98
C LYS A 34 3.50 3.37 -31.56
N GLY A 35 2.81 3.80 -32.61
CA GLY A 35 3.05 5.09 -33.25
C GLY A 35 2.68 6.26 -32.34
N ALA A 36 1.52 6.16 -31.67
CA ALA A 36 1.07 7.19 -30.72
C ALA A 36 2.07 7.35 -29.56
N LEU A 37 2.53 6.26 -28.95
CA LEU A 37 3.49 6.30 -27.84
C LEU A 37 4.81 6.94 -28.23
N LYS A 38 5.37 6.54 -29.38
CA LYS A 38 6.60 7.13 -29.92
C LYS A 38 6.44 8.63 -30.11
N LYS A 39 5.32 9.09 -30.69
CA LYS A 39 5.03 10.52 -30.91
C LYS A 39 4.87 11.29 -29.59
N ALA A 40 4.31 10.66 -28.56
CA ALA A 40 4.11 11.27 -27.24
C ALA A 40 5.35 11.21 -26.33
N GLY A 41 6.42 10.52 -26.73
CA GLY A 41 7.60 10.30 -25.89
C GLY A 41 7.32 9.42 -24.67
N LEU A 42 6.34 8.51 -24.77
CA LEU A 42 5.98 7.59 -23.70
C LEU A 42 6.67 6.23 -23.88
N PRO A 43 7.12 5.58 -22.80
CA PRO A 43 7.67 4.23 -22.89
C PRO A 43 6.58 3.23 -23.32
N PRO A 44 6.94 2.19 -24.11
CA PRO A 44 6.03 1.10 -24.38
C PRO A 44 5.72 0.30 -23.12
N GLY A 45 4.57 -0.39 -23.13
CA GLY A 45 4.29 -1.40 -22.12
C GLY A 45 5.20 -2.61 -22.32
N VAL A 46 5.59 -3.26 -21.22
CA VAL A 46 6.49 -4.42 -21.24
C VAL A 46 5.91 -5.61 -20.48
N TRP A 47 6.22 -6.81 -20.95
CA TRP A 47 5.89 -8.06 -20.27
C TRP A 47 6.82 -8.30 -19.08
N MET A 48 6.28 -8.83 -17.99
CA MET A 48 7.06 -9.30 -16.83
C MET A 48 6.37 -10.48 -16.12
N GLY A 49 7.07 -11.09 -15.17
CA GLY A 49 6.60 -12.25 -14.40
C GLY A 49 7.21 -13.56 -14.88
N ARG A 50 7.26 -14.58 -14.01
CA ARG A 50 7.86 -15.89 -14.36
C ARG A 50 6.95 -16.72 -15.27
N GLY A 51 5.68 -16.34 -15.42
CA GLY A 51 4.69 -17.08 -16.20
C GLY A 51 4.80 -16.84 -17.70
N LEU A 52 5.68 -15.93 -18.12
CA LEU A 52 5.87 -15.57 -19.52
C LEU A 52 6.41 -16.74 -20.36
N ALA A 53 7.26 -17.59 -19.79
CA ALA A 53 7.82 -18.74 -20.48
C ALA A 53 6.74 -19.71 -20.99
N ALA A 54 5.65 -19.87 -20.21
CA ALA A 54 4.48 -20.66 -20.60
C ALA A 54 3.73 -20.12 -21.83
N LEU A 55 4.01 -18.88 -22.23
CA LEU A 55 3.41 -18.19 -23.37
C LEU A 55 4.44 -17.89 -24.47
N GLY A 56 5.65 -18.43 -24.39
CA GLY A 56 6.74 -18.12 -25.33
C GLY A 56 7.21 -16.66 -25.28
N LEU A 57 6.91 -15.94 -24.20
CA LEU A 57 7.27 -14.53 -24.03
C LEU A 57 8.54 -14.38 -23.17
N THR A 58 9.24 -13.27 -23.37
CA THR A 58 10.41 -12.90 -22.55
C THR A 58 10.14 -11.64 -21.73
N ALA A 59 10.72 -11.56 -20.54
CA ALA A 59 10.61 -10.37 -19.70
C ALA A 59 11.25 -9.16 -20.40
N GLY A 60 10.56 -8.01 -20.39
CA GLY A 60 10.98 -6.80 -21.09
C GLY A 60 10.48 -6.70 -22.53
N GLN A 61 9.93 -7.78 -23.11
CA GLN A 61 9.33 -7.73 -24.45
C GLN A 61 8.17 -6.73 -24.48
N THR A 62 8.08 -5.95 -25.56
CA THR A 62 7.01 -4.95 -25.73
C THR A 62 5.65 -5.62 -25.88
N VAL A 63 4.67 -5.14 -25.11
CA VAL A 63 3.27 -5.57 -25.19
C VAL A 63 2.62 -4.91 -26.42
N THR A 64 2.04 -5.72 -27.31
CA THR A 64 1.35 -5.20 -28.51
C THR A 64 -0.14 -4.97 -28.26
N GLU A 65 -0.77 -4.12 -29.08
CA GLU A 65 -2.23 -3.88 -29.02
C GLU A 65 -3.03 -5.16 -29.28
N ARG A 66 -2.57 -6.02 -30.20
CA ARG A 66 -3.21 -7.31 -30.46
C ARG A 66 -3.05 -8.29 -29.31
N GLN A 67 -1.86 -8.36 -28.70
CA GLN A 67 -1.66 -9.17 -27.50
C GLN A 67 -2.55 -8.69 -26.34
N MET A 68 -2.77 -7.38 -26.19
CA MET A 68 -3.70 -6.84 -25.18
C MET A 68 -5.13 -7.35 -25.37
N GLU A 69 -5.60 -7.35 -26.61
CA GLU A 69 -6.92 -7.88 -26.94
C GLU A 69 -7.01 -9.38 -26.68
N LEU A 70 -6.05 -10.17 -27.18
CA LEU A 70 -6.05 -11.62 -27.03
C LEU A 70 -6.00 -12.03 -25.56
N VAL A 71 -5.04 -11.49 -24.80
CA VAL A 71 -4.80 -11.90 -23.41
C VAL A 71 -5.86 -11.32 -22.46
N PHE A 72 -6.15 -10.02 -22.54
CA PHE A 72 -7.00 -9.31 -21.58
C PHE A 72 -8.42 -9.01 -22.07
N GLY A 73 -8.75 -9.37 -23.31
CA GLY A 73 -10.09 -9.28 -23.87
C GLY A 73 -10.70 -10.62 -24.26
N GLN A 74 -9.87 -11.61 -24.61
CA GLN A 74 -10.32 -12.92 -25.09
C GLN A 74 -9.82 -14.10 -24.25
N LEU A 75 -8.92 -13.86 -23.28
CA LEU A 75 -8.25 -14.91 -22.49
C LEU A 75 -7.58 -15.98 -23.37
N ARG A 76 -6.83 -15.51 -24.36
CA ARG A 76 -6.10 -16.35 -25.31
C ARG A 76 -4.61 -16.12 -25.23
N HIS A 77 -3.86 -17.07 -25.78
CA HIS A 77 -2.42 -16.97 -25.98
C HIS A 77 -2.05 -15.66 -26.71
N PRO A 78 -0.97 -14.95 -26.33
CA PRO A 78 -0.55 -13.70 -26.97
C PRO A 78 -0.29 -13.85 -28.47
N ASP A 79 0.12 -15.04 -28.92
CA ASP A 79 0.37 -15.38 -30.32
C ASP A 79 -0.74 -16.26 -30.93
N ALA A 80 -1.97 -16.19 -30.41
CA ALA A 80 -3.07 -17.07 -30.83
C ALA A 80 -3.31 -17.05 -32.35
N ASP A 81 -3.22 -15.89 -32.99
CA ASP A 81 -3.42 -15.77 -34.45
C ASP A 81 -2.40 -16.58 -35.27
N ARG A 82 -1.17 -16.71 -34.78
CA ARG A 82 -0.11 -17.49 -35.43
C ARG A 82 -0.36 -18.99 -35.20
N ILE A 83 -0.57 -19.37 -33.94
CA ILE A 83 -0.78 -20.78 -33.54
C ILE A 83 -1.99 -21.38 -34.24
N GLU A 84 -3.10 -20.64 -34.31
CA GLU A 84 -4.32 -21.12 -34.98
C GLU A 84 -4.11 -21.30 -36.48
N ARG A 85 -3.39 -20.39 -37.12
CA ARG A 85 -3.09 -20.51 -38.55
C ARG A 85 -2.25 -21.76 -38.83
N GLU A 86 -1.19 -21.97 -38.05
CA GLU A 86 -0.34 -23.16 -38.18
C GLU A 86 -1.15 -24.45 -38.00
N LEU A 87 -2.02 -24.52 -36.99
CA LEU A 87 -2.89 -25.69 -36.78
C LEU A 87 -3.89 -25.91 -37.92
N LEU A 88 -4.48 -24.84 -38.47
CA LEU A 88 -5.39 -24.92 -39.61
C LEU A 88 -4.67 -25.36 -40.89
N ASP A 89 -3.45 -24.86 -41.12
CA ASP A 89 -2.60 -25.24 -42.25
C ASP A 89 -2.21 -26.73 -42.14
N ASP A 90 -2.03 -27.24 -40.92
CA ASP A 90 -1.82 -28.67 -40.61
C ASP A 90 -3.12 -29.51 -40.65
N GLY A 91 -4.26 -28.92 -41.03
CA GLY A 91 -5.53 -29.60 -41.20
C GLY A 91 -6.34 -29.83 -39.93
N ALA A 92 -6.01 -29.15 -38.82
CA ALA A 92 -6.82 -29.20 -37.61
C ALA A 92 -8.21 -28.59 -37.85
N ASP A 93 -9.21 -29.12 -37.14
CA ASP A 93 -10.54 -28.54 -37.10
C ASP A 93 -10.49 -27.10 -36.52
N PRO A 94 -11.26 -26.13 -37.08
CA PRO A 94 -11.22 -24.74 -36.61
C PRO A 94 -11.55 -24.54 -35.14
N GLU A 95 -12.46 -25.33 -34.57
CA GLU A 95 -12.79 -25.24 -33.14
C GLU A 95 -11.64 -25.80 -32.30
N ALA A 96 -11.03 -26.92 -32.73
CA ALA A 96 -9.85 -27.46 -32.07
C ALA A 96 -8.67 -26.46 -32.08
N ALA A 97 -8.40 -25.83 -33.23
CA ALA A 97 -7.38 -24.79 -33.35
C ALA A 97 -7.67 -23.62 -32.40
N ARG A 98 -8.94 -23.18 -32.35
CA ARG A 98 -9.38 -22.08 -31.49
C ARG A 98 -9.21 -22.41 -30.01
N LEU A 99 -9.59 -23.62 -29.59
CA LEU A 99 -9.49 -24.08 -28.20
C LEU A 99 -8.03 -24.25 -27.76
N ALA A 100 -7.12 -24.62 -28.67
CA ALA A 100 -5.70 -24.76 -28.38
C ALA A 100 -5.04 -23.46 -27.86
N THR A 101 -5.61 -22.29 -28.19
CA THR A 101 -5.08 -21.00 -27.73
C THR A 101 -5.80 -20.43 -26.51
N VAL A 102 -6.83 -21.09 -25.99
CA VAL A 102 -7.59 -20.61 -24.83
C VAL A 102 -6.79 -20.81 -23.53
N LEU A 103 -6.66 -19.75 -22.75
CA LEU A 103 -6.04 -19.79 -21.43
C LEU A 103 -7.09 -20.16 -20.38
N GLY A 104 -7.43 -21.45 -20.34
CA GLY A 104 -8.38 -22.04 -19.40
C GLY A 104 -9.77 -22.19 -20.02
N GLN A 105 -10.77 -21.49 -19.48
CA GLN A 105 -12.13 -21.55 -20.02
C GLN A 105 -12.41 -20.44 -21.05
N PRO A 106 -13.08 -20.74 -22.18
CA PRO A 106 -13.53 -19.73 -23.13
C PRO A 106 -14.38 -18.64 -22.48
N VAL A 107 -14.24 -17.40 -22.96
CA VAL A 107 -14.98 -16.25 -22.41
C VAL A 107 -16.47 -16.42 -22.62
N GLU A 108 -16.85 -16.95 -23.77
CA GLU A 108 -18.22 -17.19 -24.21
C GLU A 108 -18.96 -18.14 -23.23
N GLU A 109 -18.29 -19.17 -22.71
CA GLU A 109 -18.87 -20.07 -21.72
C GLU A 109 -19.03 -19.45 -20.32
N ILE A 110 -18.17 -18.49 -19.98
CA ILE A 110 -18.30 -17.73 -18.72
C ILE A 110 -19.52 -16.81 -18.82
N GLU A 111 -19.65 -16.09 -19.94
CA GLU A 111 -20.77 -15.19 -20.22
C GLU A 111 -22.09 -15.96 -20.36
N GLY A 112 -22.08 -17.14 -21.01
CA GLY A 112 -23.25 -18.01 -21.16
C GLY A 112 -23.85 -18.47 -19.83
N ARG A 113 -23.04 -18.58 -18.78
CA ARG A 113 -23.50 -18.85 -17.39
C ARG A 113 -23.90 -17.58 -16.62
N LYS A 114 -24.05 -16.45 -17.31
CA LYS A 114 -24.37 -15.12 -16.75
C LYS A 114 -23.33 -14.64 -15.71
N ALA A 115 -22.11 -15.15 -15.76
CA ALA A 115 -21.02 -14.70 -14.90
C ALA A 115 -20.23 -13.58 -15.57
N THR A 116 -19.78 -12.59 -14.80
CA THR A 116 -18.90 -11.54 -15.32
C THR A 116 -17.45 -12.05 -15.39
N PRO A 117 -16.82 -12.11 -16.58
CA PRO A 117 -15.44 -12.52 -16.69
C PRO A 117 -14.51 -11.51 -15.99
N LEU A 118 -13.54 -12.04 -15.23
CA LEU A 118 -12.44 -11.28 -14.66
C LEU A 118 -11.18 -11.61 -15.47
N PHE A 119 -10.67 -10.62 -16.20
CA PHE A 119 -9.53 -10.78 -17.11
C PHE A 119 -8.21 -10.52 -16.41
N ALA A 120 -8.18 -9.50 -15.54
CA ALA A 120 -6.96 -9.12 -14.82
C ALA A 120 -7.25 -8.41 -13.51
N LEU A 121 -6.20 -8.28 -12.72
CA LEU A 121 -6.09 -7.36 -11.60
C LEU A 121 -5.06 -6.28 -11.97
N ASP A 122 -5.45 -5.03 -11.98
CA ASP A 122 -4.52 -3.91 -12.20
C ASP A 122 -3.93 -3.49 -10.85
N TYR A 123 -2.65 -3.80 -10.67
CA TYR A 123 -1.83 -3.41 -9.53
C TYR A 123 -1.12 -2.10 -9.86
N THR A 124 -1.59 -0.98 -9.31
CA THR A 124 -0.96 0.33 -9.52
C THR A 124 0.02 0.64 -8.39
N PHE A 125 1.31 0.56 -8.69
CA PHE A 125 2.40 0.89 -7.76
C PHE A 125 2.74 2.38 -7.87
N ARG A 126 2.78 3.07 -6.73
CA ARG A 126 3.06 4.51 -6.64
C ARG A 126 4.14 4.78 -5.62
N ALA A 127 5.13 5.58 -6.01
CA ALA A 127 6.19 6.04 -5.11
C ALA A 127 5.63 6.88 -3.95
N GLN A 128 6.38 7.00 -2.85
CA GLN A 128 6.06 7.94 -1.76
C GLN A 128 6.13 9.39 -2.25
N ALA A 129 5.39 10.29 -1.60
CA ALA A 129 5.22 11.64 -2.11
C ALA A 129 6.54 12.44 -2.12
N SER A 130 7.35 12.30 -1.06
CA SER A 130 8.69 12.89 -1.01
C SER A 130 9.64 12.34 -2.09
N LEU A 131 9.56 11.05 -2.39
CA LEU A 131 10.32 10.43 -3.47
C LEU A 131 9.88 10.93 -4.85
N ILE A 132 8.59 11.21 -5.04
CA ILE A 132 8.06 11.83 -6.26
C ILE A 132 8.65 13.24 -6.43
N VAL A 133 8.71 14.04 -5.36
CA VAL A 133 9.32 15.38 -5.40
C VAL A 133 10.80 15.30 -5.77
N LEU A 134 11.57 14.43 -5.11
CA LEU A 134 13.00 14.23 -5.40
C LEU A 134 13.23 13.71 -6.83
N TRP A 135 12.39 12.79 -7.30
CA TRP A 135 12.45 12.28 -8.67
C TRP A 135 12.17 13.36 -9.71
N ALA A 136 11.22 14.27 -9.42
CA ALA A 136 10.82 15.32 -10.34
C ALA A 136 11.83 16.47 -10.42
N LEU A 137 12.32 16.94 -9.26
CA LEU A 137 13.11 18.15 -9.12
C LEU A 137 14.62 17.90 -8.98
N GLY A 138 15.01 16.67 -8.61
CA GLY A 138 16.40 16.27 -8.51
C GLY A 138 17.09 16.18 -9.87
N ASP A 139 18.41 16.03 -9.81
CA ASP A 139 19.25 15.82 -10.97
C ASP A 139 18.99 14.47 -11.67
N ASP A 140 19.62 14.27 -12.81
CA ASP A 140 19.45 13.06 -13.60
C ASP A 140 19.93 11.80 -12.87
N HIS A 141 20.95 11.92 -12.03
CA HIS A 141 21.46 10.81 -11.23
C HIS A 141 20.44 10.36 -10.18
N THR A 142 19.91 11.31 -9.39
CA THR A 142 18.84 11.09 -8.40
C THR A 142 17.61 10.46 -9.03
N ARG A 143 17.16 11.02 -10.17
CA ARG A 143 16.01 10.50 -10.93
C ARG A 143 16.20 9.04 -11.32
N ARG A 144 17.35 8.68 -11.90
CA ARG A 144 17.66 7.31 -12.33
C ARG A 144 17.78 6.34 -11.17
N ILE A 145 18.29 6.77 -10.01
CA ILE A 145 18.28 5.95 -8.79
C ILE A 145 16.86 5.63 -8.37
N ILE A 146 15.98 6.64 -8.30
CA ILE A 146 14.59 6.45 -7.87
C ILE A 146 13.81 5.58 -8.88
N GLU A 147 14.03 5.75 -10.18
CA GLU A 147 13.41 4.91 -11.23
C GLU A 147 13.83 3.43 -11.10
N ARG A 148 15.13 3.16 -10.87
CA ARG A 148 15.64 1.79 -10.67
C ARG A 148 15.09 1.18 -9.38
N ALA A 149 15.04 1.94 -8.29
CA ALA A 149 14.46 1.49 -7.02
C ALA A 149 12.97 1.17 -7.15
N HIS A 150 12.22 2.01 -7.87
CA HIS A 150 10.82 1.76 -8.17
C HIS A 150 10.62 0.46 -8.97
N GLU A 151 11.42 0.23 -10.01
CA GLU A 151 11.39 -1.02 -10.78
C GLU A 151 11.71 -2.26 -9.94
N ARG A 152 12.78 -2.20 -9.14
CA ARG A 152 13.19 -3.31 -8.27
C ARG A 152 12.17 -3.58 -7.18
N ALA A 153 11.56 -2.56 -6.61
CA ALA A 153 10.50 -2.70 -5.62
C ALA A 153 9.24 -3.34 -6.21
N ILE A 154 8.83 -2.95 -7.42
CA ILE A 154 7.71 -3.61 -8.14
C ILE A 154 8.03 -5.08 -8.36
N ALA A 155 9.21 -5.38 -8.92
CA ALA A 155 9.61 -6.76 -9.19
C ALA A 155 9.67 -7.61 -7.91
N THR A 156 10.14 -7.03 -6.81
CA THR A 156 10.21 -7.70 -5.50
C THR A 156 8.82 -8.01 -4.95
N ALA A 157 7.89 -7.04 -5.01
CA ALA A 157 6.52 -7.26 -4.56
C ALA A 157 5.77 -8.30 -5.41
N LEU A 158 5.95 -8.27 -6.74
CA LEU A 158 5.32 -9.24 -7.64
C LEU A 158 5.92 -10.65 -7.49
N ARG A 159 7.24 -10.78 -7.33
CA ARG A 159 7.89 -12.07 -7.02
C ARG A 159 7.37 -12.65 -5.70
N TRP A 160 7.27 -11.83 -4.66
CA TRP A 160 6.71 -12.26 -3.38
C TRP A 160 5.25 -12.74 -3.53
N LEU A 161 4.44 -12.07 -4.34
CA LEU A 161 3.08 -12.54 -4.65
C LEU A 161 3.09 -13.88 -5.40
N GLU A 162 4.00 -14.08 -6.35
CA GLU A 162 4.16 -15.38 -7.03
C GLU A 162 4.57 -16.50 -6.07
N ASP A 163 5.55 -16.25 -5.20
CA ASP A 163 6.12 -17.26 -4.31
C ASP A 163 5.16 -17.65 -3.18
N GLU A 164 4.50 -16.67 -2.58
CA GLU A 164 3.78 -16.84 -1.30
C GLU A 164 2.25 -16.84 -1.43
N VAL A 165 1.69 -16.27 -2.51
CA VAL A 165 0.25 -15.97 -2.58
C VAL A 165 -0.45 -16.59 -3.78
N ALA A 166 0.22 -16.66 -4.92
CA ALA A 166 -0.40 -17.04 -6.18
C ALA A 166 -0.83 -18.52 -6.17
N GLU A 167 -2.13 -18.74 -6.27
CA GLU A 167 -2.73 -20.05 -6.47
C GLU A 167 -3.72 -20.03 -7.61
N THR A 168 -3.88 -21.16 -8.28
CA THR A 168 -4.99 -21.43 -9.20
C THR A 168 -6.16 -22.03 -8.44
N ARG A 169 -7.39 -21.78 -8.91
CA ARG A 169 -8.61 -22.34 -8.34
C ARG A 169 -9.50 -22.99 -9.41
N TRP A 170 -10.15 -24.10 -9.05
CA TRP A 170 -11.13 -24.78 -9.90
C TRP A 170 -12.22 -25.48 -9.08
N SER A 171 -13.14 -26.18 -9.76
CA SER A 171 -14.32 -26.81 -9.15
C SER A 171 -15.11 -25.83 -8.26
N SER A 172 -15.44 -24.67 -8.82
CA SER A 172 -16.11 -23.56 -8.12
C SER A 172 -15.34 -23.03 -6.90
N GLY A 173 -14.01 -23.15 -6.90
CA GLY A 173 -13.15 -22.70 -5.80
C GLY A 173 -12.98 -23.72 -4.67
N ARG A 174 -13.51 -24.94 -4.82
CA ARG A 174 -13.33 -26.03 -3.86
C ARG A 174 -11.93 -26.62 -3.89
N GLN A 175 -11.25 -26.52 -5.03
CA GLN A 175 -9.89 -27.02 -5.21
C GLN A 175 -8.94 -25.87 -5.55
N ARG A 176 -7.70 -25.99 -5.05
CA ARG A 176 -6.62 -25.02 -5.18
C ARG A 176 -5.27 -25.71 -5.26
N ALA A 177 -4.37 -25.11 -6.04
CA ALA A 177 -2.97 -25.51 -6.15
C ALA A 177 -2.10 -24.27 -6.38
N LYS A 178 -0.83 -24.35 -5.97
CA LYS A 178 0.17 -23.30 -6.22
C LYS A 178 0.19 -22.95 -7.70
N ALA A 179 0.04 -21.66 -8.01
CA ALA A 179 0.30 -21.16 -9.34
C ALA A 179 1.82 -21.01 -9.46
N PRO A 180 2.46 -21.66 -10.44
CA PRO A 180 3.91 -21.61 -10.57
C PRO A 180 4.42 -20.19 -10.86
N ALA A 181 3.63 -19.35 -11.54
CA ALA A 181 4.04 -17.98 -11.82
C ALA A 181 2.90 -17.06 -12.32
N LEU A 182 3.13 -15.74 -12.27
CA LEU A 182 2.22 -14.71 -12.78
C LEU A 182 2.65 -14.24 -14.19
N VAL A 183 1.68 -13.82 -14.98
CA VAL A 183 1.87 -13.11 -16.27
C VAL A 183 1.40 -11.68 -16.09
N VAL A 184 2.27 -10.71 -16.33
CA VAL A 184 1.99 -9.31 -16.04
C VAL A 184 2.39 -8.43 -17.22
N ALA A 185 1.50 -7.53 -17.62
CA ALA A 185 1.84 -6.44 -18.53
C ALA A 185 1.97 -5.14 -17.73
N LYS A 186 3.06 -4.40 -17.92
CA LYS A 186 3.42 -3.22 -17.13
C LYS A 186 3.51 -1.96 -17.98
N TRP A 187 2.89 -0.86 -17.55
CA TRP A 187 3.03 0.47 -18.17
C TRP A 187 3.48 1.50 -17.14
N ARG A 188 4.51 2.29 -17.49
CA ARG A 188 5.02 3.38 -16.66
C ARG A 188 4.44 4.72 -17.05
N HIS A 189 4.00 5.46 -16.04
CA HIS A 189 3.48 6.81 -16.14
C HIS A 189 4.31 7.78 -15.30
N TRP A 190 4.32 9.04 -15.72
CA TRP A 190 5.20 10.09 -15.17
C TRP A 190 4.46 11.11 -14.33
N ASP A 191 3.18 11.30 -14.58
CA ASP A 191 2.46 12.47 -14.13
C ASP A 191 0.99 12.15 -13.86
N ASN A 192 0.40 12.88 -12.92
CA ASN A 192 -1.00 12.74 -12.56
C ASN A 192 -1.89 13.38 -13.64
N ARG A 193 -3.21 13.31 -13.48
CA ARG A 193 -4.14 13.85 -14.49
C ARG A 193 -4.01 15.36 -14.74
N ASP A 194 -3.48 16.10 -13.77
CA ASP A 194 -3.25 17.54 -13.82
C ASP A 194 -1.87 17.90 -14.40
N GLY A 195 -1.07 16.90 -14.79
CA GLY A 195 0.28 17.07 -15.35
C GLY A 195 1.37 17.18 -14.29
N PHE A 196 1.03 17.17 -12.99
CA PHE A 196 2.00 17.24 -11.89
C PHE A 196 2.71 15.90 -11.67
N PRO A 197 3.91 15.90 -11.05
CA PRO A 197 4.71 14.69 -10.93
C PRO A 197 3.98 13.54 -10.24
N LEU A 198 4.04 12.34 -10.82
CA LEU A 198 3.55 11.12 -10.21
C LEU A 198 4.20 9.91 -10.88
N LEU A 199 5.31 9.44 -10.32
CA LEU A 199 5.93 8.19 -10.76
C LEU A 199 5.07 6.99 -10.33
N HIS A 200 4.49 6.30 -11.31
CA HIS A 200 3.68 5.12 -11.06
C HIS A 200 3.65 4.13 -12.22
N ASP A 201 3.42 2.86 -11.89
CA ASP A 201 3.29 1.79 -12.88
C ASP A 201 1.96 1.06 -12.70
N HIS A 202 1.25 0.85 -13.80
CA HIS A 202 0.12 -0.07 -13.88
C HIS A 202 0.64 -1.45 -14.24
N CYS A 203 0.44 -2.44 -13.36
CA CYS A 203 0.80 -3.84 -13.56
C CYS A 203 -0.48 -4.68 -13.71
N LEU A 204 -0.89 -4.97 -14.95
CA LEU A 204 -2.04 -5.82 -15.23
C LEU A 204 -1.62 -7.28 -15.06
N VAL A 205 -1.99 -7.86 -13.93
CA VAL A 205 -1.81 -9.28 -13.63
C VAL A 205 -2.92 -10.07 -14.31
N LEU A 206 -2.58 -10.91 -15.28
CA LEU A 206 -3.51 -11.81 -15.95
C LEU A 206 -4.16 -12.73 -14.92
N ASN A 207 -5.49 -12.83 -14.94
CA ASN A 207 -6.24 -13.73 -14.07
C ASN A 207 -6.23 -15.18 -14.59
N ARG A 208 -5.07 -15.63 -15.08
CA ARG A 208 -4.79 -16.99 -15.55
C ARG A 208 -3.34 -17.33 -15.22
N ALA A 209 -3.13 -18.56 -14.79
CA ALA A 209 -1.81 -19.13 -14.65
C ALA A 209 -1.82 -20.58 -15.15
N GLN A 210 -0.72 -20.99 -15.76
CA GLN A 210 -0.48 -22.37 -16.15
C GLN A 210 -0.15 -23.17 -14.90
N ARG A 211 -0.69 -24.38 -14.76
CA ARG A 211 -0.33 -25.33 -13.72
C ARG A 211 0.87 -26.18 -14.17
N PRO A 212 1.53 -26.92 -13.26
CA PRO A 212 2.64 -27.81 -13.63
C PRO A 212 2.30 -28.88 -14.68
N ASP A 213 1.02 -29.24 -14.82
CA ASP A 213 0.50 -30.18 -15.83
C ASP A 213 0.23 -29.52 -17.19
N GLY A 214 0.59 -28.24 -17.37
CA GLY A 214 0.40 -27.48 -18.61
C GLY A 214 -0.99 -26.85 -18.77
N SER A 215 -1.97 -27.21 -17.93
CA SER A 215 -3.34 -26.70 -17.99
C SER A 215 -3.44 -25.27 -17.44
N TRP A 216 -4.37 -24.47 -17.96
CA TRP A 216 -4.57 -23.08 -17.54
C TRP A 216 -5.81 -22.91 -16.67
N TYR A 217 -5.67 -22.20 -15.54
CA TYR A 217 -6.78 -21.95 -14.63
C TYR A 217 -6.79 -20.50 -14.11
N ALA A 218 -7.95 -20.07 -13.62
CA ALA A 218 -8.10 -18.77 -12.99
C ALA A 218 -7.33 -18.71 -11.66
N LEU A 219 -6.76 -17.54 -11.36
CA LEU A 219 -6.12 -17.30 -10.08
C LEU A 219 -7.15 -17.24 -8.93
N ASP A 220 -6.74 -17.60 -7.73
CA ASP A 220 -7.45 -17.26 -6.49
C ASP A 220 -7.26 -15.77 -6.19
N THR A 221 -8.09 -14.96 -6.84
CA THR A 221 -8.02 -13.51 -6.71
C THR A 221 -8.44 -13.03 -5.33
N VAL A 222 -9.21 -13.80 -4.56
CA VAL A 222 -9.53 -13.44 -3.17
C VAL A 222 -8.27 -13.47 -2.32
N ARG A 223 -7.45 -14.51 -2.46
CA ARG A 223 -6.13 -14.57 -1.79
C ARG A 223 -5.24 -13.40 -2.20
N LEU A 224 -5.14 -13.11 -3.51
CA LEU A 224 -4.38 -11.97 -4.01
C LEU A 224 -4.86 -10.63 -3.39
N TYR A 225 -6.17 -10.40 -3.35
CA TYR A 225 -6.76 -9.20 -2.75
C TYR A 225 -6.45 -9.07 -1.25
N GLN A 226 -6.49 -10.17 -0.51
CA GLN A 226 -6.19 -10.16 0.93
C GLN A 226 -4.75 -9.75 1.23
N HIS A 227 -3.81 -9.97 0.29
CA HIS A 227 -2.38 -9.70 0.47
C HIS A 227 -1.90 -8.37 -0.11
N VAL A 228 -2.78 -7.54 -0.68
CA VAL A 228 -2.42 -6.24 -1.28
C VAL A 228 -1.66 -5.32 -0.32
N VAL A 229 -2.07 -5.27 0.95
CA VAL A 229 -1.39 -4.42 1.95
C VAL A 229 0.00 -4.97 2.29
N ALA A 230 0.17 -6.29 2.37
CA ALA A 230 1.46 -6.92 2.61
C ALA A 230 2.43 -6.69 1.42
N ALA A 231 1.94 -6.82 0.18
CA ALA A 231 2.73 -6.52 -1.01
C ALA A 231 3.08 -5.02 -1.10
N GLY A 232 2.13 -4.12 -0.78
CA GLY A 232 2.35 -2.68 -0.81
C GLY A 232 3.35 -2.18 0.24
N THR A 233 3.38 -2.81 1.41
CA THR A 233 4.38 -2.52 2.45
C THR A 233 5.77 -3.03 2.06
N LEU A 234 5.87 -4.20 1.41
CA LEU A 234 7.14 -4.70 0.86
C LEU A 234 7.70 -3.78 -0.23
N TYR A 235 6.85 -3.35 -1.17
CA TYR A 235 7.23 -2.37 -2.19
C TYR A 235 7.78 -1.08 -1.53
N THR A 236 7.07 -0.55 -0.53
CA THR A 236 7.44 0.72 0.12
C THR A 236 8.75 0.57 0.90
N LEU A 237 8.91 -0.53 1.64
CA LEU A 237 10.14 -0.82 2.38
C LEU A 237 11.34 -0.98 1.46
N THR A 238 11.19 -1.75 0.37
CA THR A 238 12.25 -1.99 -0.62
C THR A 238 12.67 -0.68 -1.28
N MET A 239 11.71 0.08 -1.81
CA MET A 239 11.98 1.33 -2.50
C MET A 239 12.65 2.35 -1.58
N THR A 240 12.12 2.53 -0.37
CA THR A 240 12.64 3.52 0.59
C THR A 240 14.06 3.19 0.98
N THR A 241 14.31 1.93 1.35
CA THR A 241 15.62 1.47 1.81
C THR A 241 16.67 1.69 0.73
N GLU A 242 16.38 1.25 -0.49
CA GLU A 242 17.32 1.35 -1.60
C GLU A 242 17.65 2.80 -1.96
N VAL A 243 16.64 3.67 -2.09
CA VAL A 243 16.88 5.09 -2.37
C VAL A 243 17.65 5.76 -1.23
N CYS A 244 17.32 5.44 0.02
CA CYS A 244 17.97 6.05 1.17
C CYS A 244 19.44 5.64 1.30
N GLU A 245 19.77 4.37 1.03
CA GLU A 245 21.16 3.90 1.00
C GLU A 245 21.96 4.54 -0.13
N GLU A 246 21.44 4.51 -1.36
CA GLU A 246 22.16 5.01 -2.55
C GLU A 246 22.38 6.54 -2.52
N LEU A 247 21.46 7.30 -1.91
CA LEU A 247 21.52 8.77 -1.88
C LEU A 247 21.98 9.37 -0.55
N GLY A 248 22.21 8.55 0.48
CA GLY A 248 22.56 9.01 1.83
C GLY A 248 21.42 9.72 2.57
N LEU A 249 20.18 9.28 2.32
CA LEU A 249 18.97 9.90 2.88
C LEU A 249 18.46 9.11 4.09
N ALA A 250 17.52 9.70 4.82
CA ALA A 250 16.74 9.02 5.85
C ALA A 250 15.27 9.46 5.78
N THR A 251 14.40 8.74 6.46
CA THR A 251 12.96 9.07 6.51
C THR A 251 12.51 9.57 7.87
N VAL A 252 11.38 10.27 7.89
CA VAL A 252 10.66 10.75 9.07
C VAL A 252 9.18 10.37 8.94
N PRO A 253 8.48 10.13 10.08
CA PRO A 253 7.06 9.81 10.03
C PRO A 253 6.26 11.10 9.77
N ARG A 254 5.30 11.04 8.85
CA ARG A 254 4.37 12.14 8.56
C ARG A 254 2.93 11.69 8.70
N GLU A 255 2.15 12.42 9.48
CA GLU A 255 0.71 12.19 9.59
C GLU A 255 -0.01 12.88 8.42
N VAL A 256 -0.40 12.07 7.43
CA VAL A 256 -1.14 12.56 6.25
C VAL A 256 -2.64 12.64 6.52
N THR A 257 -3.17 11.72 7.32
CA THR A 257 -4.58 11.68 7.69
C THR A 257 -4.68 11.48 9.19
N PRO A 258 -5.31 12.42 9.93
CA PRO A 258 -5.45 12.33 11.37
C PRO A 258 -5.97 10.99 11.85
N GLY A 259 -5.24 10.36 12.77
CA GLY A 259 -5.58 9.08 13.36
C GLY A 259 -5.34 7.85 12.47
N LEU A 260 -4.77 8.01 11.27
CA LEU A 260 -4.25 6.88 10.51
C LEU A 260 -2.75 6.70 10.77
N ARG A 261 -2.21 5.59 10.24
CA ARG A 261 -0.78 5.31 10.30
C ARG A 261 0.00 6.44 9.61
N PRO A 262 1.09 6.95 10.22
CA PRO A 262 1.96 7.88 9.51
C PRO A 262 2.55 7.18 8.29
N VAL A 263 2.83 7.97 7.26
CA VAL A 263 3.62 7.53 6.12
C VAL A 263 5.04 7.97 6.36
N MET A 264 5.99 7.09 6.07
CA MET A 264 7.41 7.40 6.15
C MET A 264 7.81 8.16 4.88
N GLU A 265 8.27 9.39 5.04
CA GLU A 265 8.65 10.29 3.95
C GLU A 265 10.11 10.74 4.15
N VAL A 266 10.82 11.07 3.08
CA VAL A 266 12.22 11.51 3.15
C VAL A 266 12.35 12.79 3.98
N ALA A 267 13.29 12.79 4.92
CA ALA A 267 13.64 13.94 5.73
C ALA A 267 14.23 15.05 4.86
N GLY A 268 13.84 16.31 5.10
CA GLY A 268 14.30 17.47 4.33
C GLY A 268 13.46 17.82 3.08
N VAL A 269 12.46 17.00 2.72
CA VAL A 269 11.45 17.40 1.72
C VAL A 269 10.30 18.12 2.43
N ASP A 270 10.13 19.42 2.22
CA ASP A 270 9.11 20.19 2.93
C ASP A 270 7.68 19.80 2.53
N GLN A 271 6.73 19.99 3.45
CA GLN A 271 5.33 19.61 3.22
C GLN A 271 4.73 20.37 2.03
N GLU A 272 5.09 21.64 1.84
CA GLU A 272 4.59 22.44 0.73
C GLU A 272 5.01 21.90 -0.65
N LEU A 273 6.21 21.30 -0.75
CA LEU A 273 6.65 20.63 -1.98
C LEU A 273 5.85 19.34 -2.25
N ILE A 274 5.54 18.59 -1.19
CA ILE A 274 4.67 17.41 -1.28
C ILE A 274 3.26 17.83 -1.75
N ASP A 275 2.72 18.90 -1.18
CA ASP A 275 1.39 19.42 -1.49
C ASP A 275 1.33 19.97 -2.91
N TRP A 276 2.39 20.67 -3.37
CA TRP A 276 2.55 21.12 -4.76
C TRP A 276 2.46 19.98 -5.78
N SER A 277 3.02 18.79 -5.47
CA SER A 277 2.88 17.62 -6.34
C SER A 277 1.53 16.90 -6.20
N SER A 278 0.71 17.25 -5.20
CA SER A 278 -0.50 16.55 -4.77
C SER A 278 -1.80 17.34 -5.03
N THR A 279 -1.86 18.15 -6.09
CA THR A 279 -2.99 19.03 -6.47
C THR A 279 -4.38 18.39 -6.42
N ARG A 280 -4.48 17.09 -6.71
CA ARG A 280 -5.75 16.36 -6.68
C ARG A 280 -6.36 16.26 -5.29
N ARG A 281 -5.55 16.14 -4.22
CA ARG A 281 -6.08 16.08 -2.85
C ARG A 281 -6.68 17.41 -2.44
N GLU A 282 -6.02 18.52 -2.80
CA GLU A 282 -6.53 19.87 -2.55
C GLU A 282 -7.87 20.11 -3.24
N GLN A 283 -8.00 19.67 -4.51
CA GLN A 283 -9.27 19.79 -5.25
C GLN A 283 -10.38 18.89 -4.70
N MET A 284 -10.04 17.71 -4.17
CA MET A 284 -11.00 16.77 -3.58
C MET A 284 -11.50 17.20 -2.21
N ALA A 285 -10.70 17.93 -1.44
CA ALA A 285 -11.03 18.34 -0.07
C ALA A 285 -12.39 19.06 0.06
N PRO A 286 -12.69 20.13 -0.72
CA PRO A 286 -13.97 20.84 -0.59
C PRO A 286 -15.16 19.96 -0.99
N VAL A 287 -14.99 19.09 -1.99
CA VAL A 287 -16.05 18.16 -2.41
C VAL A 287 -16.29 17.10 -1.34
N LEU A 288 -15.25 16.56 -0.71
CA LEU A 288 -15.37 15.60 0.38
C LEU A 288 -16.03 16.22 1.61
N GLU A 289 -15.70 17.48 1.92
CA GLU A 289 -16.35 18.24 3.01
C GLU A 289 -17.85 18.38 2.74
N ARG A 290 -18.24 18.89 1.56
CA ARG A 290 -19.64 19.00 1.14
C ARG A 290 -20.39 17.65 1.23
N LEU A 291 -19.82 16.58 0.67
CA LEU A 291 -20.41 15.24 0.73
C LEU A 291 -20.53 14.70 2.18
N THR A 292 -19.63 15.10 3.07
CA THR A 292 -19.69 14.75 4.49
C THR A 292 -20.79 15.52 5.20
N ASP A 293 -20.95 16.81 4.89
CA ASP A 293 -22.02 17.64 5.46
C ASP A 293 -23.41 17.15 5.02
N GLU A 294 -23.57 16.82 3.74
CA GLU A 294 -24.77 16.17 3.20
C GLU A 294 -25.10 14.87 3.94
N TYR A 295 -24.09 14.01 4.16
CA TYR A 295 -24.24 12.77 4.93
C TYR A 295 -24.70 13.03 6.37
N VAL A 296 -24.13 14.02 7.05
CA VAL A 296 -24.49 14.37 8.44
C VAL A 296 -25.91 14.93 8.49
N GLN A 297 -26.31 15.76 7.53
CA GLN A 297 -27.66 16.32 7.45
C GLN A 297 -28.71 15.22 7.23
N GLU A 298 -28.44 14.27 6.34
CA GLU A 298 -29.36 13.17 6.01
C GLU A 298 -29.45 12.14 7.15
N HIS A 299 -28.30 11.72 7.69
CA HIS A 299 -28.24 10.60 8.64
C HIS A 299 -28.18 11.00 10.11
N LYS A 300 -28.09 12.30 10.41
CA LYS A 300 -27.97 12.87 11.77
C LYS A 300 -26.81 12.27 12.59
N ARG A 301 -25.75 11.82 11.90
CA ARG A 301 -24.51 11.29 12.50
C ARG A 301 -23.33 11.42 11.55
N LEU A 302 -22.11 11.42 12.10
CA LEU A 302 -20.89 11.38 11.30
C LEU A 302 -20.73 10.04 10.55
N PRO A 303 -20.08 10.04 9.36
CA PRO A 303 -19.79 8.81 8.65
C PRO A 303 -18.75 7.97 9.39
N GLY A 304 -19.06 6.68 9.58
CA GLY A 304 -18.07 5.69 10.00
C GLY A 304 -16.97 5.50 8.94
N GLU A 305 -15.96 4.67 9.23
CA GLU A 305 -14.79 4.45 8.35
C GLU A 305 -15.18 4.05 6.91
N ARG A 306 -16.13 3.11 6.76
CA ARG A 306 -16.65 2.70 5.45
C ARG A 306 -17.37 3.83 4.71
N GLY A 307 -18.15 4.63 5.43
CA GLY A 307 -18.86 5.79 4.88
C GLY A 307 -17.86 6.82 4.35
N ARG A 308 -16.84 7.16 5.14
CA ARG A 308 -15.77 8.09 4.74
C ARG A 308 -15.03 7.62 3.48
N HIS A 309 -14.73 6.32 3.37
CA HIS A 309 -14.13 5.76 2.16
C HIS A 309 -15.06 5.90 0.94
N GLY A 310 -16.36 5.63 1.10
CA GLY A 310 -17.36 5.82 0.05
C GLY A 310 -17.46 7.27 -0.43
N LEU A 311 -17.56 8.22 0.49
CA LEU A 311 -17.61 9.66 0.18
C LEU A 311 -16.32 10.13 -0.51
N GLY A 312 -15.15 9.66 -0.04
CA GLY A 312 -13.86 9.92 -0.68
C GLY A 312 -13.78 9.42 -2.11
N TRP A 313 -14.38 8.25 -2.40
CA TRP A 313 -14.48 7.74 -3.77
C TRP A 313 -15.35 8.63 -4.66
N TRP A 314 -16.51 9.08 -4.16
CA TRP A 314 -17.40 10.00 -4.88
C TRP A 314 -16.72 11.34 -5.16
N ALA A 315 -16.07 11.95 -4.16
CA ALA A 315 -15.30 13.18 -4.34
C ALA A 315 -14.21 13.02 -5.42
N ALA A 316 -13.55 11.87 -5.48
CA ALA A 316 -12.56 11.59 -6.50
C ALA A 316 -13.16 11.48 -7.92
N GLN A 317 -14.37 10.92 -8.07
CA GLN A 317 -15.04 10.83 -9.37
C GLN A 317 -15.62 12.19 -9.81
N ASP A 318 -16.17 12.96 -8.88
CA ASP A 318 -16.79 14.25 -9.16
C ASP A 318 -15.75 15.30 -9.61
N THR A 319 -14.60 15.35 -8.93
CA THR A 319 -13.48 16.25 -9.28
C THR A 319 -12.66 15.79 -10.49
N ARG A 320 -13.15 14.81 -11.25
CA ARG A 320 -12.39 14.14 -12.31
C ARG A 320 -12.44 14.97 -13.61
N ARG A 321 -11.40 15.77 -13.87
CA ARG A 321 -11.20 16.54 -15.13
C ARG A 321 -11.14 15.66 -16.39
N ALA A 322 -11.13 16.23 -17.59
CA ALA A 322 -10.93 15.49 -18.85
C ALA A 322 -9.56 14.80 -18.93
N LYS A 323 -9.39 13.83 -19.83
CA LYS A 323 -8.07 13.19 -20.04
C LYS A 323 -7.15 14.14 -20.79
N LYS A 324 -5.90 14.27 -20.34
CA LYS A 324 -4.88 15.16 -20.92
C LYS A 324 -4.25 14.57 -22.20
N THR A 325 -3.50 15.41 -22.89
CA THR A 325 -2.49 14.97 -23.87
C THR A 325 -1.18 14.69 -23.12
N PRO A 326 -0.64 13.46 -23.16
CA PRO A 326 0.63 13.15 -22.51
C PRO A 326 1.80 13.94 -23.11
N LYS A 327 2.82 14.18 -22.30
CA LYS A 327 4.05 14.87 -22.70
C LYS A 327 5.29 14.01 -22.42
N PRO A 328 6.38 14.17 -23.18
CA PRO A 328 7.66 13.54 -22.87
C PRO A 328 8.18 13.94 -21.48
N LEU A 329 8.86 13.03 -20.79
CA LEU A 329 9.36 13.24 -19.43
C LEU A 329 10.28 14.48 -19.31
N GLU A 330 11.11 14.73 -20.32
CA GLU A 330 12.00 15.90 -20.34
C GLU A 330 11.23 17.22 -20.29
N GLN A 331 10.17 17.35 -21.09
CA GLN A 331 9.31 18.54 -21.10
C GLN A 331 8.56 18.69 -19.78
N LEU A 332 8.08 17.58 -19.21
CA LEU A 332 7.43 17.57 -17.91
C LEU A 332 8.39 18.07 -16.81
N ARG A 333 9.63 17.57 -16.78
CA ARG A 333 10.64 17.98 -15.80
C ARG A 333 11.02 19.45 -15.94
N ALA A 334 11.20 19.94 -17.17
CA ALA A 334 11.45 21.36 -17.41
C ALA A 334 10.31 22.23 -16.86
N TRP A 335 9.06 21.84 -17.13
CA TRP A 335 7.89 22.53 -16.61
C TRP A 335 7.77 22.46 -15.08
N TRP A 336 7.97 21.28 -14.48
CA TRP A 336 7.94 21.09 -13.03
C TRP A 336 8.98 21.93 -12.32
N ARG A 337 10.22 21.93 -12.84
CA ARG A 337 11.31 22.71 -12.26
C ARG A 337 10.99 24.20 -12.32
N THR A 338 10.55 24.72 -13.46
CA THR A 338 10.14 26.13 -13.59
C THR A 338 8.98 26.47 -12.65
N SER A 339 7.96 25.62 -12.58
CA SER A 339 6.81 25.82 -11.68
C SER A 339 7.23 25.84 -10.20
N ALA A 340 8.13 24.94 -9.79
CA ALA A 340 8.65 24.90 -8.43
C ALA A 340 9.52 26.12 -8.11
N ILE A 341 10.39 26.56 -9.03
CA ILE A 341 11.22 27.76 -8.86
C ILE A 341 10.34 29.01 -8.71
N LEU A 342 9.30 29.14 -9.53
CA LEU A 342 8.36 30.27 -9.43
C LEU A 342 7.61 30.30 -8.10
N ARG A 343 7.30 29.13 -7.53
CA ARG A 343 6.54 29.03 -6.27
C ARG A 343 7.42 29.14 -5.02
N PHE A 344 8.61 28.54 -5.04
CA PHE A 344 9.44 28.32 -3.84
C PHE A 344 10.81 29.00 -3.89
N GLY A 345 11.19 29.57 -5.04
CA GLY A 345 12.51 30.14 -5.27
C GLY A 345 13.56 29.12 -5.72
N LYS A 346 14.60 29.63 -6.38
CA LYS A 346 15.67 28.81 -6.98
C LYS A 346 16.47 28.04 -5.92
N ASP A 347 16.86 28.69 -4.83
CA ASP A 347 17.69 28.07 -3.79
C ASP A 347 16.98 26.90 -3.08
N MET A 348 15.66 27.03 -2.89
CA MET A 348 14.85 25.95 -2.36
C MET A 348 14.89 24.73 -3.29
N VAL A 349 14.68 24.92 -4.59
CA VAL A 349 14.68 23.81 -5.56
C VAL A 349 16.07 23.21 -5.75
N ASP A 350 17.10 24.05 -5.90
CA ASP A 350 18.47 23.62 -6.21
C ASP A 350 19.14 22.96 -5.00
N GLY A 351 18.86 23.42 -3.78
CA GLY A 351 19.39 22.85 -2.54
C GLY A 351 18.62 21.63 -2.01
N LEU A 352 17.59 21.13 -2.71
CA LEU A 352 16.68 20.11 -2.18
C LEU A 352 17.40 18.82 -1.76
N LEU A 353 18.24 18.24 -2.64
CA LEU A 353 18.95 17.00 -2.34
C LEU A 353 19.92 17.17 -1.16
N GLU A 354 20.66 18.28 -1.13
CA GLU A 354 21.63 18.56 -0.07
C GLU A 354 20.97 18.75 1.30
N ARG A 355 19.80 19.41 1.36
CA ARG A 355 19.00 19.47 2.60
C ARG A 355 18.55 18.09 3.04
N CYS A 356 18.11 17.25 2.11
CA CYS A 356 17.70 15.88 2.42
C CYS A 356 18.88 15.02 2.92
N ARG A 357 20.07 15.18 2.34
CA ARG A 357 21.32 14.53 2.78
C ARG A 357 21.77 15.02 4.16
N ALA A 358 21.71 16.32 4.42
CA ALA A 358 22.06 16.89 5.73
C ALA A 358 21.13 16.34 6.83
N ALA A 359 19.82 16.33 6.58
CA ALA A 359 18.84 15.72 7.48
C ALA A 359 19.06 14.21 7.62
N GLY A 360 19.35 13.53 6.51
CA GLY A 360 19.68 12.11 6.45
C GLY A 360 20.88 11.75 7.34
N LYS A 361 21.99 12.48 7.21
CA LYS A 361 23.20 12.34 8.03
C LYS A 361 22.90 12.49 9.51
N ALA A 362 22.14 13.52 9.89
CA ALA A 362 21.78 13.78 11.29
C ALA A 362 20.93 12.65 11.90
N ILE A 363 19.97 12.11 11.14
CA ILE A 363 19.13 10.99 11.58
C ILE A 363 19.96 9.70 11.65
N ARG A 364 20.74 9.40 10.61
CA ARG A 364 21.58 8.20 10.55
C ARG A 364 22.62 8.15 11.66
N ALA A 365 23.12 9.29 12.15
CA ALA A 365 24.02 9.33 13.29
C ALA A 365 23.38 8.83 14.60
N ARG A 366 22.04 8.83 14.71
CA ARG A 366 21.29 8.42 15.91
C ARG A 366 20.58 7.08 15.77
N VAL A 367 20.47 6.57 14.53
CA VAL A 367 19.76 5.33 14.21
C VAL A 367 20.80 4.28 13.85
N GLY A 368 20.91 3.24 14.67
CA GLY A 368 21.76 2.07 14.40
C GLY A 368 21.19 1.15 13.31
N PRO A 369 22.01 0.23 12.77
CA PRO A 369 21.57 -0.76 11.78
C PRO A 369 20.88 -2.00 12.40
N VAL A 370 20.82 -2.08 13.73
CA VAL A 370 20.30 -3.24 14.46
C VAL A 370 18.86 -3.00 14.89
N VAL A 371 18.04 -4.06 14.82
CA VAL A 371 16.65 -4.07 15.29
C VAL A 371 16.54 -5.09 16.40
N ASP A 372 16.00 -4.67 17.54
CA ASP A 372 15.65 -5.58 18.63
C ASP A 372 14.44 -6.44 18.21
N THR A 373 14.74 -7.66 17.77
CA THR A 373 13.73 -8.48 17.09
C THR A 373 12.63 -8.98 18.02
N ALA A 374 12.93 -9.16 19.31
CA ALA A 374 11.94 -9.59 20.29
C ALA A 374 11.03 -8.45 20.72
N LEU A 375 11.57 -7.25 20.90
CA LEU A 375 10.76 -6.05 21.12
C LEU A 375 9.87 -5.77 19.90
N ALA A 376 10.41 -5.91 18.69
CA ALA A 376 9.65 -5.78 17.47
C ALA A 376 8.51 -6.81 17.37
N ALA A 377 8.75 -8.07 17.75
CA ALA A 377 7.74 -9.13 17.69
C ALA A 377 6.55 -8.85 18.63
N VAL A 378 6.79 -8.45 19.87
CA VAL A 378 5.72 -8.13 20.82
C VAL A 378 4.97 -6.86 20.42
N ASP A 379 5.68 -5.83 19.94
CA ASP A 379 5.11 -4.58 19.44
C ASP A 379 4.16 -4.82 18.25
N VAL A 380 4.64 -5.57 17.26
CA VAL A 380 3.86 -5.93 16.07
C VAL A 380 2.61 -6.73 16.45
N ALA A 381 2.72 -7.71 17.36
CA ALA A 381 1.58 -8.49 17.83
C ALA A 381 0.53 -7.60 18.52
N ALA A 382 0.96 -6.74 19.44
CA ALA A 382 0.11 -5.81 20.18
C ALA A 382 -0.64 -4.83 19.25
N ILE A 383 0.08 -4.23 18.29
CA ILE A 383 -0.50 -3.29 17.33
C ILE A 383 -1.54 -3.98 16.45
N VAL A 384 -1.21 -5.15 15.88
CA VAL A 384 -2.10 -5.87 14.98
C VAL A 384 -3.35 -6.36 15.72
N PHE A 385 -3.19 -6.88 16.93
CA PHE A 385 -4.29 -7.27 17.80
C PHE A 385 -5.22 -6.09 18.11
N THR A 386 -4.68 -4.98 18.59
CA THR A 386 -5.49 -3.79 18.96
C THR A 386 -6.28 -3.25 17.77
N VAL A 387 -5.69 -3.30 16.58
CA VAL A 387 -6.35 -2.80 15.37
C VAL A 387 -7.44 -3.76 14.86
N ARG A 388 -7.25 -5.08 14.99
CA ARG A 388 -8.06 -6.08 14.28
C ARG A 388 -8.83 -7.08 15.14
N ASN A 389 -8.49 -7.26 16.41
CA ASN A 389 -8.85 -8.39 17.28
C ASN A 389 -8.33 -9.71 16.77
N SER A 390 -8.85 -10.13 15.63
CA SER A 390 -8.47 -11.35 14.94
C SER A 390 -7.75 -10.99 13.65
N PHE A 391 -6.61 -11.64 13.44
CA PHE A 391 -5.69 -11.33 12.36
C PHE A 391 -5.11 -12.61 11.74
N ALA A 392 -4.23 -12.44 10.76
CA ALA A 392 -3.63 -13.50 9.97
C ALA A 392 -2.19 -13.09 9.67
N ARG A 393 -1.33 -14.03 9.28
CA ARG A 393 0.10 -13.76 9.04
C ARG A 393 0.35 -12.55 8.15
N ARG A 394 -0.41 -12.37 7.07
CA ARG A 394 -0.32 -11.20 6.18
C ARG A 394 -0.50 -9.83 6.87
N HIS A 395 -1.28 -9.76 7.95
CA HIS A 395 -1.46 -8.53 8.71
C HIS A 395 -0.22 -8.25 9.58
N VAL A 396 0.33 -9.30 10.20
CA VAL A 396 1.56 -9.26 11.01
C VAL A 396 2.75 -8.89 10.14
N LEU A 397 2.91 -9.54 8.98
CA LEU A 397 3.97 -9.23 8.03
C LEU A 397 3.91 -7.79 7.50
N ALA A 398 2.70 -7.29 7.20
CA ALA A 398 2.53 -5.90 6.81
C ALA A 398 2.93 -4.92 7.92
N GLU A 399 2.70 -5.26 9.19
CA GLU A 399 3.08 -4.42 10.33
C GLU A 399 4.57 -4.53 10.65
N ALA A 400 5.17 -5.74 10.58
CA ALA A 400 6.61 -5.93 10.71
C ALA A 400 7.39 -5.06 9.70
N ARG A 401 6.94 -5.01 8.44
CA ARG A 401 7.54 -4.15 7.40
C ARG A 401 7.41 -2.66 7.71
N ARG A 402 6.32 -2.24 8.35
CA ARG A 402 6.16 -0.84 8.80
C ARG A 402 7.06 -0.54 9.99
N HIS A 403 7.14 -1.46 10.95
CA HIS A 403 8.03 -1.34 12.10
C HIS A 403 9.49 -1.22 11.65
N LEU A 404 9.93 -2.02 10.66
CA LEU A 404 11.26 -1.88 10.07
C LEU A 404 11.46 -0.52 9.39
N LEU A 405 10.47 -0.07 8.60
CA LEU A 405 10.54 1.24 7.93
C LEU A 405 10.65 2.40 8.93
N GLU A 406 9.95 2.29 10.06
CA GLU A 406 9.97 3.27 11.14
C GLU A 406 11.25 3.21 11.97
N THR A 407 11.75 2.02 12.29
CA THR A 407 12.92 1.83 13.16
C THR A 407 14.23 2.15 12.42
N LEU A 408 14.38 1.63 11.21
CA LEU A 408 15.61 1.74 10.44
C LEU A 408 15.74 3.07 9.69
N ARG A 409 14.63 3.83 9.57
CA ARG A 409 14.60 5.14 8.90
C ARG A 409 15.25 5.16 7.50
N GLY A 410 15.11 4.06 6.75
CA GLY A 410 15.69 3.88 5.41
C GLY A 410 17.06 3.19 5.38
N ARG A 411 17.54 2.64 6.51
CA ARG A 411 18.76 1.82 6.53
C ARG A 411 18.54 0.42 5.94
N ALA A 412 19.58 -0.11 5.30
CA ALA A 412 19.64 -1.51 4.90
C ALA A 412 19.47 -2.47 6.10
N PHE A 413 18.91 -3.65 5.82
CA PHE A 413 18.68 -4.69 6.82
C PHE A 413 18.79 -6.08 6.18
N THR A 414 18.95 -7.10 7.01
CA THR A 414 19.06 -8.49 6.57
C THR A 414 17.77 -8.96 5.91
N ARG A 415 17.88 -9.54 4.71
CA ARG A 415 16.73 -10.10 3.99
C ARG A 415 16.03 -11.16 4.84
N GLY A 416 14.70 -11.09 4.93
CA GLY A 416 13.87 -12.04 5.70
C GLY A 416 13.66 -11.63 7.15
N LEU A 417 14.23 -10.52 7.61
CA LEU A 417 14.00 -9.99 8.96
C LEU A 417 12.51 -9.69 9.24
N ASP A 418 11.78 -9.23 8.22
CA ASP A 418 10.33 -9.00 8.31
C ASP A 418 9.54 -10.29 8.52
N ASP A 419 9.88 -11.36 7.81
CA ASP A 419 9.29 -12.68 8.01
C ASP A 419 9.64 -13.23 9.39
N TYR A 420 10.90 -13.10 9.83
CA TYR A 420 11.33 -13.53 11.16
C TYR A 420 10.54 -12.83 12.28
N ILE A 421 10.41 -11.50 12.22
CA ILE A 421 9.62 -10.73 13.20
C ILE A 421 8.15 -11.18 13.16
N ALA A 422 7.59 -11.40 11.97
CA ALA A 422 6.20 -11.83 11.84
C ALA A 422 5.97 -13.23 12.43
N ASP A 423 6.88 -14.17 12.20
CA ASP A 423 6.78 -15.53 12.72
C ASP A 423 7.03 -15.58 14.23
N ALA A 424 7.95 -14.76 14.76
CA ALA A 424 8.15 -14.57 16.20
C ALA A 424 6.90 -13.99 16.87
N ALA A 425 6.27 -12.96 16.28
CA ALA A 425 5.05 -12.36 16.79
C ALA A 425 3.88 -13.37 16.86
N LEU A 426 3.76 -14.23 15.84
CA LEU A 426 2.73 -15.27 15.79
C LEU A 426 2.98 -16.41 16.77
N SER A 427 4.23 -16.89 16.86
CA SER A 427 4.57 -18.07 17.67
C SER A 427 4.70 -17.77 19.16
N ARG A 428 5.14 -16.57 19.54
CA ARG A 428 5.45 -16.22 20.93
C ARG A 428 4.40 -15.32 21.60
N HIS A 429 3.66 -14.53 20.81
CA HIS A 429 2.78 -13.47 21.34
C HIS A 429 1.36 -13.54 20.78
N SER A 430 1.01 -14.62 20.07
CA SER A 430 -0.32 -14.82 19.51
C SER A 430 -0.82 -16.23 19.78
N ARG A 431 -2.15 -16.40 19.75
CA ARG A 431 -2.84 -17.67 19.83
C ARG A 431 -3.57 -17.95 18.52
N GLN A 432 -3.35 -19.12 17.94
CA GLN A 432 -4.09 -19.58 16.77
C GLN A 432 -5.54 -19.91 17.15
N LEU A 433 -6.51 -19.31 16.46
CA LEU A 433 -7.94 -19.56 16.61
C LEU A 433 -8.45 -20.65 15.66
N THR A 434 -7.82 -20.80 14.49
CA THR A 434 -8.21 -21.84 13.54
C THR A 434 -7.83 -23.21 14.07
N VAL A 435 -8.82 -24.05 14.41
CA VAL A 435 -8.60 -25.44 14.86
C VAL A 435 -8.72 -26.40 13.66
N PRO A 436 -7.65 -27.12 13.27
CA PRO A 436 -7.74 -28.17 12.26
C PRO A 436 -8.70 -29.28 12.74
N GLN A 437 -9.66 -29.66 11.90
CA GLN A 437 -10.56 -30.78 12.21
C GLN A 437 -9.99 -32.09 11.66
N LYS A 438 -9.97 -33.14 12.49
CA LYS A 438 -9.54 -34.49 12.07
C LYS A 438 -10.37 -34.96 10.87
N GLY A 439 -9.71 -35.44 9.82
CA GLY A 439 -10.34 -35.87 8.57
C GLY A 439 -10.65 -34.76 7.56
N ARG A 440 -10.37 -33.49 7.87
CA ARG A 440 -10.42 -32.37 6.90
C ARG A 440 -9.01 -31.96 6.46
N ARG A 441 -8.90 -31.38 5.26
CA ARG A 441 -7.65 -30.78 4.77
C ARG A 441 -7.18 -29.71 5.76
N ALA A 442 -5.92 -29.80 6.17
CA ALA A 442 -5.31 -28.78 7.01
C ALA A 442 -5.36 -27.41 6.30
N PRO A 443 -5.80 -26.34 7.00
CA PRO A 443 -5.82 -25.00 6.43
C PRO A 443 -4.40 -24.55 6.08
N ALA A 444 -4.23 -23.89 4.93
CA ALA A 444 -2.96 -23.28 4.54
C ALA A 444 -2.60 -22.12 5.50
N PRO A 445 -1.31 -21.73 5.61
CA PRO A 445 -0.86 -20.70 6.56
C PRO A 445 -1.63 -19.37 6.49
N ASP A 446 -2.07 -18.96 5.31
CA ASP A 446 -2.81 -17.71 5.09
C ASP A 446 -4.32 -17.82 5.41
N GLN A 447 -4.81 -19.05 5.59
CA GLN A 447 -6.15 -19.39 6.10
C GLN A 447 -6.18 -19.52 7.63
N LEU A 448 -5.02 -19.48 8.28
CA LEU A 448 -4.93 -19.44 9.74
C LEU A 448 -5.31 -18.06 10.25
N THR A 449 -6.16 -18.05 11.27
CA THR A 449 -6.55 -16.85 12.01
C THR A 449 -5.98 -16.94 13.42
N TYR A 450 -5.51 -15.80 13.91
CA TYR A 450 -4.84 -15.63 15.20
C TYR A 450 -5.53 -14.51 16.00
N THR A 451 -5.34 -14.56 17.31
CA THR A 451 -5.60 -13.48 18.27
C THR A 451 -4.37 -13.31 19.17
N ALA A 452 -4.38 -12.36 20.10
CA ALA A 452 -3.37 -12.25 21.14
C ALA A 452 -4.02 -11.91 22.49
N ASP A 453 -3.28 -12.11 23.57
CA ASP A 453 -3.76 -11.92 24.94
C ASP A 453 -3.34 -10.54 25.48
N PHE A 454 -3.65 -9.49 24.71
CA PHE A 454 -3.49 -8.09 25.14
C PHE A 454 -4.85 -7.50 25.53
N ALA A 455 -4.86 -6.51 26.42
CA ALA A 455 -6.09 -5.78 26.71
C ALA A 455 -6.51 -4.90 25.53
N TRP A 456 -7.82 -4.73 25.34
CA TRP A 456 -8.34 -3.79 24.36
C TRP A 456 -8.30 -2.37 24.91
N PRO A 457 -7.55 -1.43 24.30
CA PRO A 457 -7.48 -0.08 24.83
C PRO A 457 -8.81 0.65 24.74
N HIS A 458 -9.17 1.34 25.82
CA HIS A 458 -10.36 2.19 25.89
C HIS A 458 -10.28 3.34 24.89
N ARG A 459 -11.47 3.78 24.48
CA ARG A 459 -11.63 4.93 23.59
C ARG A 459 -11.49 6.19 24.43
N TRP A 460 -10.71 7.14 23.95
CA TRP A 460 -10.70 8.52 24.47
C TRP A 460 -11.07 9.50 23.36
N TRP A 461 -11.47 10.71 23.77
CA TRP A 461 -11.77 11.83 22.87
C TRP A 461 -10.59 12.77 22.69
N ILE A 462 -10.31 13.12 21.44
CA ILE A 462 -9.27 14.05 21.05
C ILE A 462 -9.93 15.39 20.74
N ALA A 463 -9.49 16.44 21.45
CA ALA A 463 -9.96 17.80 21.22
C ALA A 463 -9.63 18.26 19.79
N GLY A 464 -10.56 18.98 19.18
CA GLY A 464 -10.36 19.60 17.87
C GLY A 464 -9.36 20.76 17.93
N THR A 465 -8.42 20.83 16.99
CA THR A 465 -7.49 21.96 16.79
C THR A 465 -7.65 22.54 15.38
N GLY A 466 -7.42 23.85 15.22
CA GLY A 466 -7.41 24.50 13.90
C GLY A 466 -8.75 24.43 13.15
N GLY A 467 -9.88 24.51 13.88
CA GLY A 467 -11.20 24.46 13.26
C GLY A 467 -11.58 23.09 12.68
N LYS A 468 -11.10 21.98 13.29
CA LYS A 468 -11.60 20.59 13.11
C LYS A 468 -12.44 20.14 14.32
N PRO A 469 -13.55 19.39 14.15
CA PRO A 469 -14.38 19.00 15.28
C PRO A 469 -13.61 18.01 16.19
N PRO A 470 -14.00 17.89 17.47
CA PRO A 470 -13.52 16.79 18.31
C PRO A 470 -13.75 15.45 17.62
N ARG A 471 -12.89 14.48 17.87
CA ARG A 471 -13.06 13.13 17.34
C ARG A 471 -12.64 12.07 18.34
N GLU A 472 -13.26 10.91 18.22
CA GLU A 472 -12.83 9.73 18.93
C GLU A 472 -11.43 9.30 18.45
N SER A 473 -10.62 8.79 19.38
CA SER A 473 -9.36 8.10 19.08
C SER A 473 -9.59 6.94 18.10
N SER A 474 -8.70 6.83 17.11
CA SER A 474 -8.72 5.73 16.16
C SER A 474 -8.18 4.45 16.80
N ARG A 475 -8.48 3.29 16.20
CA ARG A 475 -7.89 2.01 16.61
C ARG A 475 -6.36 2.02 16.59
N TYR A 476 -5.77 2.75 15.63
CA TYR A 476 -4.32 2.81 15.49
C TYR A 476 -3.68 3.73 16.54
N GLU A 477 -4.32 4.86 16.87
CA GLU A 477 -3.84 5.73 17.95
C GLU A 477 -3.84 5.01 19.29
N ARG A 478 -4.90 4.26 19.55
CA ARG A 478 -5.00 3.35 20.69
C ARG A 478 -3.87 2.31 20.71
N ALA A 479 -3.64 1.67 19.57
CA ALA A 479 -2.54 0.71 19.42
C ALA A 479 -1.18 1.34 19.72
N ARG A 480 -0.91 2.57 19.23
CA ARG A 480 0.36 3.26 19.46
C ARG A 480 0.60 3.64 20.91
N VAL A 481 -0.42 4.10 21.64
CA VAL A 481 -0.26 4.43 23.06
C VAL A 481 0.07 3.16 23.85
N ALA A 482 -0.66 2.08 23.62
CA ALA A 482 -0.42 0.80 24.29
C ALA A 482 0.96 0.22 23.93
N SER A 483 1.35 0.29 22.66
CA SER A 483 2.66 -0.10 22.15
C SER A 483 3.81 0.70 22.79
N LEU A 484 3.68 2.02 22.93
CA LEU A 484 4.73 2.84 23.54
C LEU A 484 4.94 2.51 25.02
N ALA A 485 3.85 2.33 25.77
CA ALA A 485 3.93 1.92 27.18
C ALA A 485 4.58 0.55 27.34
N LEU A 486 4.19 -0.41 26.49
CA LEU A 486 4.80 -1.73 26.38
C LEU A 486 6.32 -1.64 26.13
N GLN A 487 6.74 -0.82 25.16
CA GLN A 487 8.16 -0.67 24.83
C GLN A 487 8.97 -0.07 25.98
N ASN A 488 8.43 0.95 26.66
CA ASN A 488 9.09 1.57 27.79
C ASN A 488 9.25 0.59 28.95
N ALA A 489 8.19 -0.15 29.30
CA ALA A 489 8.25 -1.13 30.38
C ALA A 489 9.27 -2.26 30.12
N ILE A 490 9.39 -2.72 28.87
CA ILE A 490 10.41 -3.73 28.51
C ILE A 490 11.82 -3.16 28.63
N ARG A 491 12.04 -1.91 28.19
CA ARG A 491 13.34 -1.23 28.34
C ARG A 491 13.69 -1.08 29.82
N ASP A 492 12.75 -0.63 30.65
CA ASP A 492 12.95 -0.47 32.09
C ASP A 492 13.26 -1.83 32.75
N ALA A 493 12.54 -2.89 32.39
CA ALA A 493 12.78 -4.24 32.90
C ALA A 493 14.17 -4.79 32.51
N ARG A 494 14.65 -4.47 31.30
CA ARG A 494 16.00 -4.86 30.86
C ARG A 494 17.09 -4.08 31.60
N ILE A 495 16.90 -2.77 31.81
CA ILE A 495 17.81 -1.94 32.60
C ILE A 495 17.91 -2.49 34.04
N LEU A 496 16.77 -2.79 34.66
CA LEU A 496 16.74 -3.35 36.01
C LEU A 496 17.41 -4.73 36.11
N ALA A 497 17.34 -5.55 35.06
CA ALA A 497 18.03 -6.84 35.01
C ALA A 497 19.56 -6.64 34.95
N SER A 498 20.06 -5.75 34.07
CA SER A 498 21.50 -5.46 33.98
C SER A 498 22.08 -4.91 35.29
N VAL A 499 21.34 -4.06 36.01
CA VAL A 499 21.79 -3.52 37.31
C VAL A 499 21.87 -4.61 38.39
N ARG A 500 21.01 -5.64 38.32
CA ARG A 500 21.05 -6.77 39.26
C ARG A 500 22.22 -7.70 39.00
N ASP A 501 22.61 -7.88 37.73
CA ASP A 501 23.75 -8.71 37.35
C ASP A 501 25.10 -7.99 37.61
N GLU A 502 25.12 -6.65 37.69
CA GLU A 502 26.30 -5.84 38.02
C GLU A 502 26.49 -5.57 39.54
N ALA A 503 25.55 -5.99 40.40
CA ALA A 503 25.75 -5.91 41.85
C ALA A 503 26.85 -6.90 42.28
N PRO A 504 27.85 -6.51 43.09
CA PRO A 504 29.00 -7.36 43.34
C PRO A 504 28.57 -8.64 44.05
N ALA A 505 28.74 -9.76 43.35
CA ALA A 505 28.80 -11.07 43.95
C ALA A 505 29.95 -11.06 44.96
N ALA A 506 29.62 -10.84 46.22
CA ALA A 506 30.53 -11.08 47.32
C ALA A 506 30.88 -12.58 47.34
N THR A 507 32.14 -12.86 47.01
CA THR A 507 32.94 -14.04 47.37
C THR A 507 32.42 -15.42 46.93
N ALA A 508 33.07 -16.01 45.91
CA ALA A 508 33.79 -17.29 46.06
C ALA A 508 34.63 -17.65 44.81
N SER A 509 35.93 -17.81 45.07
CA SER A 509 36.99 -18.57 44.38
C SER A 509 37.34 -18.30 42.91
N ASP A 510 38.51 -17.69 42.76
CA ASP A 510 39.52 -18.01 41.74
C ASP A 510 39.68 -19.53 41.52
N ALA A 511 39.65 -19.97 40.25
CA ALA A 511 40.74 -20.74 39.63
C ALA A 511 40.46 -21.07 38.16
N ALA A 512 41.38 -20.59 37.30
CA ALA A 512 41.89 -21.23 36.09
C ALA A 512 40.99 -21.30 34.82
N ARG A 513 41.41 -20.61 33.75
CA ARG A 513 42.17 -21.19 32.63
C ARG A 513 42.24 -20.29 31.39
N ASP A 514 43.49 -20.07 30.99
CA ASP A 514 44.08 -20.15 29.65
C ASP A 514 43.65 -19.20 28.52
N GLU A 515 44.68 -18.48 28.06
CA GLU A 515 44.82 -17.79 26.80
C GLU A 515 44.67 -18.76 25.62
N ASP A 516 43.89 -18.37 24.61
CA ASP A 516 44.20 -18.78 23.24
C ASP A 516 43.91 -17.62 22.29
N HIS A 517 44.99 -17.08 21.74
CA HIS A 517 44.97 -16.10 20.66
C HIS A 517 44.83 -16.85 19.34
N ASN A 518 43.70 -16.67 18.65
CA ASN A 518 43.69 -16.93 17.22
C ASN A 518 42.90 -15.84 16.47
N HIS A 519 43.66 -15.02 15.75
CA HIS A 519 43.16 -14.08 14.76
C HIS A 519 42.80 -14.85 13.50
N ASP A 520 41.51 -15.00 13.21
CA ASP A 520 41.04 -15.36 11.88
C ASP A 520 40.22 -14.20 11.29
N GLN A 521 40.74 -13.67 10.18
CA GLN A 521 40.12 -12.62 9.39
C GLN A 521 38.86 -13.17 8.69
N ALA A 522 37.67 -12.76 9.15
CA ALA A 522 36.41 -13.08 8.50
C ALA A 522 35.90 -11.94 7.60
N ALA A 523 35.37 -12.33 6.43
CA ALA A 523 34.89 -11.51 5.31
C ALA A 523 33.80 -10.47 5.68
N PRO A 524 33.56 -9.41 4.86
CA PRO A 524 32.72 -8.27 5.24
C PRO A 524 31.20 -8.52 5.29
N HIS A 525 30.73 -9.76 5.10
CA HIS A 525 29.31 -10.10 5.16
C HIS A 525 29.06 -11.47 5.82
N ALA A 526 29.76 -11.73 6.94
CA ALA A 526 29.40 -12.86 7.79
C ALA A 526 27.98 -12.65 8.35
N VAL A 527 27.13 -13.65 8.15
CA VAL A 527 25.76 -13.69 8.63
C VAL A 527 25.81 -13.86 10.15
N ASP A 528 25.89 -12.75 10.86
CA ASP A 528 25.63 -12.73 12.29
C ASP A 528 24.14 -13.00 12.46
N HIS A 529 23.78 -14.14 13.04
CA HIS A 529 22.43 -14.35 13.57
C HIS A 529 22.24 -13.28 14.65
N PRO A 530 21.33 -12.30 14.48
CA PRO A 530 21.41 -11.10 15.31
C PRO A 530 21.22 -11.35 16.79
N ASP A 531 20.63 -12.46 17.23
CA ASP A 531 20.20 -12.59 18.61
C ASP A 531 20.11 -14.05 19.09
N ARG A 532 21.18 -14.57 19.71
CA ARG A 532 21.02 -15.66 20.69
C ARG A 532 20.46 -15.12 22.03
N ASP A 533 20.54 -13.80 22.25
CA ASP A 533 20.17 -13.12 23.50
C ASP A 533 18.87 -12.28 23.47
N ALA A 534 18.13 -12.19 22.35
CA ALA A 534 16.95 -11.31 22.30
C ALA A 534 15.67 -11.90 22.89
N VAL A 535 15.57 -13.19 23.19
CA VAL A 535 14.29 -13.75 23.66
C VAL A 535 13.91 -13.12 25.02
N LEU A 536 12.78 -12.42 25.07
CA LEU A 536 12.27 -11.86 26.33
C LEU A 536 12.10 -12.98 27.36
N THR A 537 12.65 -12.79 28.56
CA THR A 537 12.43 -13.70 29.69
C THR A 537 10.94 -13.78 30.06
N PRO A 538 10.46 -14.85 30.70
CA PRO A 538 9.06 -14.93 31.15
C PRO A 538 8.61 -13.72 31.99
N ALA A 539 9.51 -13.17 32.82
CA ALA A 539 9.25 -11.96 33.61
C ALA A 539 9.07 -10.72 32.74
N GLN A 540 9.94 -10.53 31.72
CA GLN A 540 9.80 -9.42 30.76
C GLN A 540 8.54 -9.55 29.92
N GLN A 541 8.14 -10.77 29.54
CA GLN A 541 6.89 -11.03 28.83
C GLN A 541 5.66 -10.71 29.69
N ALA A 542 5.67 -11.09 30.98
CA ALA A 542 4.59 -10.75 31.90
C ALA A 542 4.50 -9.23 32.13
N ALA A 543 5.64 -8.56 32.31
CA ALA A 543 5.70 -7.11 32.44
C ALA A 543 5.17 -6.39 31.18
N ALA A 544 5.50 -6.92 30.00
CA ALA A 544 5.00 -6.44 28.71
C ALA A 544 3.46 -6.51 28.62
N VAL A 545 2.88 -7.67 28.94
CA VAL A 545 1.41 -7.84 28.94
C VAL A 545 0.76 -6.90 29.97
N HIS A 546 1.32 -6.81 31.17
CA HIS A 546 0.82 -5.92 32.22
C HIS A 546 0.87 -4.44 31.79
N ALA A 547 1.99 -3.98 31.21
CA ALA A 547 2.12 -2.60 30.73
C ALA A 547 1.10 -2.27 29.63
N HIS A 548 0.86 -3.21 28.71
CA HIS A 548 -0.20 -3.06 27.70
C HIS A 548 -1.59 -3.01 28.35
N GLN A 549 -1.86 -3.80 29.41
CA GLN A 549 -3.12 -3.76 30.15
C GLN A 549 -3.35 -2.42 30.84
N GLN A 550 -2.33 -1.87 31.50
CA GLN A 550 -2.39 -0.55 32.14
C GLN A 550 -2.62 0.56 31.11
N ALA A 551 -1.86 0.56 30.01
CA ALA A 551 -2.02 1.56 28.95
C ALA A 551 -3.34 1.44 28.18
N ALA A 552 -3.97 0.26 28.22
CA ALA A 552 -5.31 0.05 27.70
C ALA A 552 -6.40 0.65 28.61
N MET A 553 -6.12 0.85 29.90
CA MET A 553 -7.05 1.41 30.88
C MET A 553 -6.51 2.66 31.59
N PRO A 554 -6.22 3.77 30.88
CA PRO A 554 -5.79 4.99 31.56
C PRO A 554 -7.00 5.60 32.27
N GLU A 555 -7.15 5.35 33.58
CA GLU A 555 -8.18 5.99 34.41
C GLU A 555 -7.97 7.51 34.46
N GLU A 556 -6.72 7.96 34.46
CA GLU A 556 -6.32 9.36 34.32
C GLU A 556 -4.96 9.35 33.60
N TYR A 557 -4.75 10.22 32.62
CA TYR A 557 -3.45 10.62 31.98
C TYR A 557 -3.54 10.70 30.46
N LEU A 558 -4.26 11.71 29.97
CA LEU A 558 -3.99 12.28 28.66
C LEU A 558 -4.33 13.77 28.75
N GLU A 559 -3.32 14.65 28.77
CA GLU A 559 -3.46 16.11 28.88
C GLU A 559 -4.63 16.65 28.01
N GLY A 560 -5.75 16.99 28.66
CA GLY A 560 -6.94 17.55 28.01
C GLY A 560 -7.85 16.56 27.24
N ARG A 561 -7.76 15.25 27.49
CA ARG A 561 -8.60 14.20 26.86
C ARG A 561 -9.44 13.49 27.93
N THR A 562 -10.68 13.13 27.60
CA THR A 562 -11.60 12.40 28.49
C THR A 562 -12.05 11.09 27.84
N THR A 563 -12.33 10.09 28.67
CA THR A 563 -12.91 8.79 28.29
C THR A 563 -14.45 8.81 28.29
N ASP A 564 -15.08 9.84 28.86
CA ASP A 564 -16.54 10.00 28.91
C ASP A 564 -17.06 11.05 27.89
N PRO A 565 -17.81 10.62 26.84
CA PRO A 565 -18.40 11.53 25.85
C PRO A 565 -19.45 12.48 26.44
N ALA A 566 -20.18 12.08 27.49
CA ALA A 566 -21.27 12.86 28.07
C ALA A 566 -20.71 14.11 28.76
N THR A 567 -19.69 13.97 29.61
CA THR A 567 -19.04 15.12 30.24
C THR A 567 -18.29 16.02 29.25
N TRP A 568 -17.76 15.51 28.13
CA TRP A 568 -17.06 16.35 27.14
C TRP A 568 -17.95 17.44 26.53
N LEU A 569 -19.19 17.10 26.15
CA LEU A 569 -20.15 18.01 25.52
C LEU A 569 -20.76 19.04 26.50
N HIS A 570 -20.60 18.85 27.81
CA HIS A 570 -21.29 19.67 28.83
C HIS A 570 -20.37 20.60 29.62
N THR A 571 -19.04 20.56 29.40
CA THR A 571 -18.18 21.58 30.03
C THR A 571 -18.36 22.94 29.34
N PRO A 572 -18.44 24.06 30.10
CA PRO A 572 -18.56 25.40 29.51
C PRO A 572 -17.47 25.72 28.49
N LYS A 573 -16.24 25.22 28.71
CA LYS A 573 -15.10 25.38 27.80
C LYS A 573 -15.29 24.65 26.47
N ASN A 574 -15.88 23.45 26.47
CA ASN A 574 -16.09 22.67 25.25
C ASN A 574 -17.36 23.10 24.50
N LEU A 575 -18.41 23.54 25.22
CA LEU A 575 -19.57 24.20 24.62
C LEU A 575 -19.17 25.49 23.88
N ALA A 576 -18.31 26.30 24.49
CA ALA A 576 -17.76 27.49 23.84
C ALA A 576 -16.93 27.14 22.59
N ARG A 577 -16.14 26.05 22.64
CA ARG A 577 -15.38 25.56 21.47
C ARG A 577 -16.30 25.05 20.35
N LEU A 578 -17.39 24.36 20.68
CA LEU A 578 -18.37 23.89 19.70
C LEU A 578 -19.13 25.05 19.07
N ALA A 579 -19.53 26.05 19.86
CA ALA A 579 -20.18 27.26 19.36
C ALA A 579 -19.27 28.07 18.41
N ALA A 580 -17.99 28.24 18.78
CA ALA A 580 -17.00 28.86 17.90
C ALA A 580 -16.79 28.07 16.60
N PHE A 581 -16.95 26.75 16.65
CA PHE A 581 -16.89 25.88 15.49
C PHE A 581 -18.00 26.14 14.48
N THR A 582 -19.25 26.15 14.96
CA THR A 582 -20.44 26.41 14.16
C THR A 582 -20.33 27.79 13.50
N GLN A 583 -19.89 28.81 14.25
CA GLN A 583 -19.69 30.16 13.72
C GLN A 583 -18.60 30.22 12.64
N ALA A 584 -17.47 29.54 12.81
CA ALA A 584 -16.39 29.51 11.81
C ALA A 584 -16.77 28.70 10.55
N ALA A 585 -17.55 27.63 10.69
CA ALA A 585 -18.08 26.86 9.56
C ALA A 585 -19.09 27.70 8.76
N GLU A 586 -20.03 28.37 9.43
CA GLU A 586 -20.97 29.29 8.78
C GLU A 586 -20.27 30.45 8.08
N ALA A 587 -19.21 31.02 8.67
CA ALA A 587 -18.45 32.09 8.05
C ALA A 587 -17.73 31.62 6.77
N ARG A 588 -17.14 30.41 6.78
CA ARG A 588 -16.51 29.81 5.58
C ARG A 588 -17.53 29.49 4.49
N ALA A 589 -18.71 28.97 4.86
CA ALA A 589 -19.79 28.70 3.92
C ALA A 589 -20.28 29.99 3.23
N ARG A 590 -20.37 31.12 3.97
CA ARG A 590 -20.72 32.43 3.40
C ARG A 590 -19.65 32.93 2.43
N ILE A 591 -18.36 32.81 2.77
CA ILE A 591 -17.25 33.19 1.87
C ILE A 591 -17.26 32.39 0.56
N VAL A 592 -17.61 31.10 0.63
CA VAL A 592 -17.73 30.24 -0.56
C VAL A 592 -18.98 30.58 -1.39
N ALA A 593 -20.09 30.94 -0.75
CA ALA A 593 -21.31 31.38 -1.41
C ALA A 593 -21.14 32.73 -2.12
N ASP A 594 -20.34 33.64 -1.54
CA ASP A 594 -20.07 34.98 -2.06
C ASP A 594 -18.86 35.05 -3.03
N GLY A 595 -18.16 33.94 -3.26
CA GLY A 595 -17.05 33.84 -4.20
C GLY A 595 -17.50 33.78 -5.66
N PRO A 596 -16.67 34.22 -6.63
CA PRO A 596 -17.06 34.21 -8.05
C PRO A 596 -17.30 32.78 -8.54
N GLN A 597 -18.55 32.49 -8.93
CA GLN A 597 -18.89 31.23 -9.60
C GLN A 597 -18.25 31.19 -11.00
N PRO A 598 -17.59 30.09 -11.39
CA PRO A 598 -17.13 29.95 -12.76
C PRO A 598 -18.35 29.91 -13.70
N GLN A 599 -18.37 30.81 -14.68
CA GLN A 599 -19.39 30.84 -15.72
C GLN A 599 -19.47 29.48 -16.40
N GLN A 600 -20.62 28.82 -16.28
CA GLN A 600 -20.91 27.64 -17.09
C GLN A 600 -20.91 28.07 -18.57
N PRO A 601 -20.13 27.44 -19.45
CA PRO A 601 -20.28 27.69 -20.87
C PRO A 601 -21.70 27.30 -21.30
N ALA A 602 -22.28 28.10 -22.19
CA ALA A 602 -23.63 27.94 -22.69
C ALA A 602 -23.87 26.49 -23.14
N LYS A 603 -25.03 25.95 -22.76
CA LYS A 603 -25.49 24.63 -23.18
C LYS A 603 -25.79 24.66 -24.68
N ASP A 604 -24.84 24.22 -25.50
CA ASP A 604 -25.20 23.70 -26.81
C ASP A 604 -25.91 22.35 -26.61
N ALA A 605 -27.11 22.26 -27.15
CA ALA A 605 -27.94 21.06 -27.13
C ALA A 605 -27.34 19.98 -28.05
N ASP A 606 -27.56 18.73 -27.66
CA ASP A 606 -27.21 17.47 -28.34
C ASP A 606 -25.73 17.05 -28.38
N ASP A 607 -25.24 16.54 -27.23
CA ASP A 607 -24.14 15.57 -27.20
C ASP A 607 -24.65 14.19 -26.71
N PRO A 608 -24.76 13.18 -27.59
CA PRO A 608 -25.17 11.82 -27.23
C PRO A 608 -24.18 11.07 -26.30
N ALA A 609 -23.02 11.67 -25.97
CA ALA A 609 -22.03 11.07 -25.06
C ALA A 609 -22.45 11.01 -23.57
N ARG A 610 -23.54 11.68 -23.17
CA ARG A 610 -24.01 11.64 -21.76
C ARG A 610 -24.71 10.34 -21.36
N GLN A 611 -25.24 9.56 -22.29
CA GLN A 611 -25.97 8.32 -21.95
C GLN A 611 -25.05 7.12 -21.63
N GLN A 612 -23.74 7.17 -21.93
CA GLN A 612 -22.83 6.04 -21.68
C GLN A 612 -22.09 6.08 -20.33
N GLN A 613 -22.25 7.13 -19.51
CA GLN A 613 -21.52 7.27 -18.25
C GLN A 613 -22.32 6.89 -16.99
N HIS A 614 -23.62 6.63 -17.12
CA HIS A 614 -24.51 6.30 -16.00
C HIS A 614 -24.62 4.81 -15.65
N HIS A 615 -23.63 3.96 -15.91
CA HIS A 615 -23.67 2.58 -15.39
C HIS A 615 -22.30 2.06 -14.92
N THR A 616 -21.75 2.72 -13.89
CA THR A 616 -20.73 2.13 -13.03
C THR A 616 -21.41 1.65 -11.76
N ALA A 617 -21.33 0.35 -11.47
CA ALA A 617 -22.09 -0.30 -10.40
C ALA A 617 -21.74 0.26 -9.01
N GLN A 618 -22.77 0.48 -8.20
CA GLN A 618 -22.68 0.73 -6.76
C GLN A 618 -21.89 -0.40 -6.06
N PRO A 619 -21.12 -0.12 -4.99
CA PRO A 619 -20.78 -1.17 -4.05
C PRO A 619 -22.05 -1.56 -3.28
N GLU A 620 -22.51 -2.80 -3.46
CA GLU A 620 -23.71 -3.34 -2.82
C GLU A 620 -23.72 -3.11 -1.30
N GLN A 621 -24.80 -2.52 -0.81
CA GLN A 621 -25.19 -2.53 0.59
C GLN A 621 -25.71 -3.93 0.95
N GLY A 622 -24.80 -4.88 1.19
CA GLY A 622 -25.16 -6.17 1.76
C GLY A 622 -25.59 -6.02 3.22
N ARG A 623 -26.90 -5.96 3.47
CA ARG A 623 -27.50 -6.23 4.79
C ARG A 623 -27.24 -7.71 5.13
N GLY A 624 -26.19 -7.99 5.88
CA GLY A 624 -26.08 -9.24 6.64
C GLY A 624 -26.95 -9.11 7.88
N ALA A 625 -28.11 -9.74 7.87
CA ALA A 625 -28.96 -9.87 9.05
C ALA A 625 -28.14 -10.49 10.19
N GLY A 626 -28.04 -9.77 11.30
CA GLY A 626 -27.71 -10.38 12.58
C GLY A 626 -28.76 -11.44 12.90
N ARG A 627 -28.30 -12.62 13.29
CA ARG A 627 -29.09 -13.46 14.18
C ARG A 627 -28.45 -13.32 15.55
N ASP A 628 -29.28 -12.89 16.48
CA ASP A 628 -29.01 -12.85 17.91
C ASP A 628 -28.47 -14.21 18.40
N ARG A 629 -27.30 -14.17 19.03
CA ARG A 629 -26.98 -14.69 20.37
C ARG A 629 -25.49 -14.60 20.64
#